data_AF-A0A800MT75-F1
#
_entry.id   AF-A0A800MT75-F1
#
_cell.length_a   1.000
_cell.length_b   1.000
_cell.length_c   1.000
_cell.angle_alpha   90.00
_cell.angle_beta   90.00
_cell.angle_gamma   90.00
#
_symmetry.space_group_name_H-M   'P 1'
#
loop_
_entity.id
_entity.type
_entity.pdbx_description
1 polymer ?
#
loop_
_entity_poly.entity_id
_entity_poly.type
_entity_poly.pdbx_seq_one_letter_code
_entity_poly.pdbx_strand_id
1 'polypeptide(L)' 'MSGLHARHHKVCTKCMSFSANHEVCQKCGNTNLMNLKITVQSGKNQKTVKTGTG' A
#
# COMPACT_ATOMS: atom_id res chain seq x y z
N MET A 1 -12.55 14.55 -12.50
CA MET A 1 -13.21 13.93 -11.33
C MET A 1 -12.13 13.19 -10.54
N SER A 2 -11.63 13.77 -9.46
CA SER A 2 -10.56 13.17 -8.64
C SER A 2 -11.18 12.13 -7.71
N GLY A 3 -11.45 10.94 -8.25
CA GLY A 3 -12.05 9.84 -7.47
C GLY A 3 -11.07 9.30 -6.43
N LEU A 4 -11.52 9.14 -5.19
CA LEU A 4 -10.81 8.34 -4.20
C LEU A 4 -10.77 6.88 -4.68
N HIS A 5 -9.65 6.43 -5.24
CA HIS A 5 -9.44 5.03 -5.55
C HIS A 5 -8.94 4.32 -4.28
N ALA A 6 -9.85 3.62 -3.60
CA ALA A 6 -9.47 2.66 -2.57
C ALA A 6 -9.16 1.31 -3.22
N ARG A 7 -7.95 0.80 -3.03
CA ARG A 7 -7.58 -0.57 -3.43
C ARG A 7 -7.49 -1.45 -2.20
N HIS A 8 -8.12 -2.61 -2.27
CA HIS A 8 -7.98 -3.66 -1.27
C HIS A 8 -6.72 -4.45 -1.58
N HIS A 9 -5.84 -4.57 -0.59
CA HIS A 9 -4.61 -5.33 -0.66
C HIS A 9 -4.63 -6.42 0.42
N LYS A 10 -4.05 -7.58 0.13
CA LYS A 10 -3.79 -8.60 1.15
C LYS A 10 -2.32 -8.58 1.52
N VAL A 11 -2.02 -8.65 2.81
CA VAL A 11 -0.65 -8.63 3.33
C VAL A 11 -0.43 -9.82 4.24
N CYS A 12 0.69 -10.50 4.05
CA CYS A 12 1.07 -11.59 4.94
C CYS A 12 1.53 -11.04 6.30
N THR A 13 0.96 -11.54 7.39
CA THR A 13 1.30 -11.11 8.76
C THR A 13 2.70 -11.52 9.18
N LYS A 14 3.26 -12.58 8.57
CA LYS A 14 4.60 -13.09 8.89
C LYS A 14 5.70 -12.40 8.09
N CYS A 15 5.49 -12.19 6.79
CA CYS A 15 6.47 -11.59 5.90
C CYS A 15 6.31 -10.07 5.72
N MET A 16 5.21 -9.50 6.22
CA MET A 16 4.84 -8.08 6.02
C MET A 16 4.87 -7.66 4.55
N SER A 17 4.60 -8.61 3.64
CA SER A 17 4.66 -8.41 2.19
C SER A 17 3.26 -8.47 1.58
N PHE A 18 3.01 -7.61 0.59
CA PHE A 18 1.81 -7.70 -0.24
C PHE A 18 1.73 -9.07 -0.92
N SER A 19 0.56 -9.68 -0.84
CA SER A 19 0.23 -10.91 -1.54
C SER A 19 -0.67 -10.56 -2.72
N ALA A 20 -0.21 -10.87 -3.94
CA ALA A 20 -1.03 -10.77 -5.13
C ALA A 20 -2.09 -11.88 -5.18
N ASN A 21 -1.79 -13.03 -4.57
CA ASN A 21 -2.71 -14.15 -4.48
C ASN A 21 -3.52 -14.05 -3.18
N HIS A 22 -4.84 -14.28 -3.29
CA HIS A 22 -5.76 -13.94 -2.22
C HIS A 22 -5.80 -14.93 -1.06
N GLU A 23 -5.15 -16.08 -1.20
CA GLU A 23 -5.32 -17.20 -0.27
C GLU A 23 -4.00 -17.59 0.41
N VAL A 24 -2.86 -17.41 -0.27
CA VAL A 24 -1.54 -17.81 0.21
C VAL A 24 -0.48 -16.77 -0.09
N CYS A 25 0.37 -16.50 0.90
CA CYS A 25 1.58 -15.71 0.73
C CYS A 25 2.58 -16.44 -0.18
N GLN A 26 2.88 -15.85 -1.34
CA GLN A 26 3.82 -16.40 -2.32
C GLN A 26 5.27 -16.50 -1.81
N LYS A 27 5.64 -15.79 -0.74
CA LYS A 27 6.99 -15.84 -0.15
C LYS A 27 7.20 -16.99 0.83
N CYS A 28 6.20 -17.31 1.65
CA CYS A 28 6.38 -18.26 2.76
C CYS A 28 5.31 -19.35 2.84
N GLY A 29 4.34 -19.37 1.92
CA GLY A 29 3.25 -20.35 1.91
C GLY A 29 2.17 -20.10 2.98
N ASN A 30 2.33 -19.09 3.85
CA ASN A 30 1.38 -18.84 4.93
C ASN A 30 0.01 -18.40 4.39
N THR A 31 -1.07 -18.98 4.92
CA THR A 31 -2.45 -18.68 4.55
C THR A 31 -3.05 -17.54 5.36
N ASN A 32 -2.42 -17.17 6.48
CA ASN A 32 -2.89 -16.06 7.30
C ASN A 32 -2.49 -14.70 6.67
N LEU A 33 -3.43 -14.12 5.94
CA LEU A 33 -3.31 -12.83 5.25
C LEU A 33 -4.29 -11.80 5.84
N MET A 34 -3.79 -10.60 6.13
CA MET A 34 -4.58 -9.46 6.58
C MET A 34 -5.06 -8.64 5.38
N ASN A 35 -6.32 -8.17 5.41
CA ASN A 35 -6.84 -7.23 4.42
C ASN A 35 -6.50 -5.79 4.83
N LEU A 36 -5.84 -5.07 3.93
CA LEU A 36 -5.49 -3.65 4.05
C LEU A 36 -6.22 -2.85 2.99
N LYS A 37 -7.01 -1.86 3.42
CA LYS A 37 -7.64 -0.89 2.52
C LYS A 37 -6.71 0.31 2.39
N ILE A 38 -6.03 0.43 1.26
CA ILE A 38 -5.19 1.59 0.97
C ILE A 38 -6.04 2.60 0.22
N THR A 39 -6.26 3.75 0.84
CA THR A 39 -6.97 4.87 0.23
C THR A 39 -5.94 5.83 -0.34
N VAL A 40 -5.82 5.89 -1.66
CA VAL A 40 -4.94 6.87 -2.30
C VAL A 40 -5.73 8.17 -2.44
N GLN A 41 -5.47 9.11 -1.53
CA GLN A 41 -5.87 10.49 -1.76
C GLN A 41 -4.85 11.12 -2.70
N SER A 42 -5.31 11.54 -3.87
CA SER A 42 -4.51 12.32 -4.82
C SER A 42 -4.30 13.74 -4.28
N GLY A 43 -3.70 13.87 -3.10
CA GLY A 43 -3.10 15.12 -2.65
C GLY A 43 -1.87 15.35 -3.52
N LYS A 44 -1.80 16.51 -4.17
CA LYS A 44 -0.52 17.01 -4.70
C LYS A 44 0.48 16.85 -3.55
N ASN A 45 1.48 15.96 -3.67
CA ASN A 45 2.65 16.04 -2.82
C ASN A 45 3.14 17.48 -3.01
N GLN A 46 2.90 18.38 -2.05
CA GLN A 46 3.57 19.66 -2.06
C GLN A 46 5.04 19.30 -1.95
N LYS A 47 5.73 19.39 -3.08
CA LYS A 47 7.17 19.47 -3.12
C LYS A 47 7.50 20.73 -2.32
N THR A 48 7.68 20.59 -1.01
CA THR A 48 8.34 21.62 -0.22
C THR A 48 9.82 21.54 -0.59
N VAL A 49 10.13 21.99 -1.81
CA VAL A 49 11.49 22.32 -2.20
C VAL A 49 11.79 23.59 -1.43
N LYS A 50 12.31 23.44 -0.20
CA LYS A 50 13.09 24.52 0.40
C LYS A 50 14.37 24.59 -0.44
N THR A 51 14.36 25.43 -1.46
CA THR A 51 15.60 25.96 -2.03
C THR A 51 16.25 26.75 -0.93
N GLY A 52 17.14 26.11 -0.16
CA GLY A 52 18.04 26.80 0.74
C GLY A 52 19.04 27.55 -0.11
N THR A 53 18.82 28.85 -0.29
CA THR A 53 19.90 29.78 -0.64
C THR A 53 20.55 30.17 0.68
N GLY A 54 21.75 29.66 0.93
CA GLY A 54 22.58 29.95 2.09
C GLY A 54 23.98 29.42 1.86
#